data_AF-A0A2V4DRM9-F1
#
_entry.id   AF-A0A2V4DRM9-F1
#
_cell.length_a   1.000
_cell.length_b   1.000
_cell.length_c   1.000
_cell.angle_alpha   90.00
_cell.angle_beta   90.00
_cell.angle_gamma   90.00
#
_symmetry.space_group_name_H-M   'P 1'
#
loop_
_entity.id
_entity.type
_entity.pdbx_description
1 polymer ?
#
loop_
_entity_poly.entity_id
_entity_poly.type
_entity_poly.pdbx_seq_one_letter_code
_entity_poly.pdbx_strand_id
1 'polypeptide(L)'
;MGYEVLIFRVGVIVLCGLFFLSIYLIAKMRRTKTNDAWKQAATELGFNFTPPGIFGKYTMSGMIGQQLSCTVWAHTEPQGKSSTTYMNYDVRFFQPLNLGLVVKREGAILGKIAKLSGKQDIHTNNHAFDRAFTIKGTDEYKVKEFLTPHIQSKLLEARNV
;
A
#
# COMPACT_ATOMS: atom_id res chain seq x y z
N MET A 1 -41.98 35.93 -28.48
CA MET A 1 -41.04 34.81 -28.77
C MET A 1 -39.64 34.97 -28.16
N GLY A 2 -39.08 36.18 -27.99
CA GLY A 2 -37.70 36.33 -27.47
C GLY A 2 -37.50 35.99 -25.98
N TYR A 3 -38.48 36.27 -25.11
CA TYR A 3 -38.36 36.07 -23.66
C TYR A 3 -38.46 34.58 -23.26
N GLU A 4 -39.34 33.81 -23.90
CA GLU A 4 -39.45 32.35 -23.72
C GLU A 4 -38.11 31.65 -23.98
N VAL A 5 -37.45 32.02 -25.09
CA VAL A 5 -36.15 31.46 -25.48
C VAL A 5 -35.04 31.89 -24.52
N LEU A 6 -35.09 33.12 -24.00
CA LEU A 6 -34.13 33.60 -23.01
C LEU A 6 -34.29 32.86 -21.67
N ILE A 7 -35.52 32.71 -21.18
CA ILE A 7 -35.84 31.97 -19.95
C ILE A 7 -35.39 30.52 -20.07
N PHE A 8 -35.64 29.88 -21.22
CA PHE A 8 -35.19 28.52 -21.48
C PHE A 8 -33.66 28.40 -21.46
N ARG A 9 -32.93 29.32 -22.11
CA ARG A 9 -31.46 29.33 -22.11
C ARG A 9 -30.88 29.54 -20.70
N VAL A 10 -31.42 30.48 -19.94
CA VAL A 10 -31.01 30.73 -18.55
C VAL A 10 -31.31 29.52 -17.67
N GLY A 11 -32.49 28.91 -17.82
CA GLY A 11 -32.88 27.69 -17.10
C GLY A 11 -31.92 26.53 -17.35
N VAL A 12 -31.51 26.31 -18.61
CA VAL A 12 -30.53 25.27 -18.96
C VAL A 12 -29.16 25.55 -18.33
N ILE A 13 -28.68 26.80 -18.35
CA ILE A 13 -27.39 27.17 -17.74
C ILE A 13 -27.42 26.93 -16.22
N VAL A 14 -28.51 27.33 -15.55
CA VAL A 14 -28.67 27.10 -14.11
C VAL A 14 -28.73 25.61 -13.79
N LEU A 15 -29.48 24.82 -14.56
CA LEU A 15 -29.58 23.38 -14.39
C LEU A 15 -28.21 22.69 -14.54
N CYS A 16 -27.44 23.06 -15.57
CA CYS A 16 -26.07 22.57 -15.77
C CYS A 16 -25.17 22.97 -14.60
N GLY A 17 -25.25 24.21 -14.11
CA GLY A 17 -24.49 24.69 -12.96
C GLY A 17 -24.79 23.88 -11.69
N LEU A 18 -26.06 23.63 -11.39
CA LEU A 18 -26.49 22.82 -10.24
C LEU A 18 -26.02 21.35 -10.38
N PHE A 19 -26.05 20.80 -11.60
CA PHE A 19 -25.55 19.47 -11.87
C PHE A 19 -24.04 19.35 -11.57
N PHE A 20 -23.21 20.25 -12.10
CA PHE A 20 -21.76 20.26 -11.80
C PHE A 20 -21.48 20.50 -10.31
N LEU A 21 -22.23 21.40 -9.67
CA LEU A 21 -22.12 21.65 -8.23
C LEU A 21 -22.42 20.39 -7.42
N SER A 22 -23.48 19.65 -7.77
CA SER A 22 -23.84 18.40 -7.09
C SER A 22 -22.74 17.34 -7.20
N ILE A 23 -22.15 17.16 -8.39
CA ILE A 23 -21.04 16.24 -8.62
C ILE A 23 -19.82 16.66 -7.77
N TYR A 24 -19.50 17.96 -7.75
CA TYR A 24 -18.41 18.49 -6.96
C TYR A 24 -18.62 18.24 -5.46
N LEU A 25 -19.81 18.49 -4.92
CA LEU A 25 -20.14 18.25 -3.52
C LEU A 25 -20.03 16.76 -3.16
N ILE A 26 -20.55 15.86 -4.00
CA ILE A 26 -20.44 14.40 -3.78
C ILE A 26 -18.97 13.97 -3.79
N ALA A 27 -18.18 14.45 -4.76
CA ALA A 27 -16.76 14.14 -4.85
C ALA A 27 -16.00 14.66 -3.61
N LYS A 28 -16.32 15.86 -3.13
CA LYS A 28 -15.77 16.45 -1.92
C LYS A 28 -16.12 15.63 -0.67
N MET A 29 -17.39 15.25 -0.50
CA MET A 29 -17.84 14.45 0.63
C MET A 29 -17.21 13.05 0.66
N ARG A 30 -16.99 12.43 -0.50
CA ARG A 30 -16.26 11.15 -0.57
C ARG A 30 -14.82 11.31 -0.12
N ARG A 31 -14.14 12.36 -0.59
CA ARG A 31 -12.76 12.67 -0.17
C ARG A 31 -12.66 12.92 1.33
N THR A 32 -13.59 13.67 1.93
CA THR A 32 -13.55 13.91 3.38
C THR A 32 -13.70 12.62 4.17
N LYS A 33 -14.68 11.77 3.84
CA LYS A 33 -14.87 10.48 4.54
C LYS A 33 -13.64 9.58 4.45
N THR A 34 -13.02 9.48 3.28
CA THR A 34 -11.78 8.69 3.12
C THR A 34 -10.63 9.33 3.90
N ASN A 35 -10.47 10.66 3.86
CA ASN A 35 -9.46 11.35 4.65
C ASN A 35 -9.66 11.11 6.16
N ASP A 36 -10.90 11.15 6.64
CA ASP A 36 -11.23 10.94 8.05
C ASP A 36 -10.89 9.51 8.48
N ALA A 37 -11.23 8.50 7.67
CA ALA A 37 -10.87 7.11 7.95
C ALA A 37 -9.34 6.89 7.98
N TRP A 38 -8.59 7.49 7.05
CA TRP A 38 -7.13 7.42 7.05
C TRP A 38 -6.50 8.18 8.22
N LYS A 39 -7.05 9.33 8.58
CA LYS A 39 -6.60 10.11 9.73
C LYS A 39 -6.86 9.36 11.03
N GLN A 40 -8.03 8.72 11.15
CA GLN A 40 -8.36 7.89 12.31
C GLN A 40 -7.39 6.71 12.42
N ALA A 41 -7.18 5.94 11.33
CA ALA A 41 -6.23 4.83 11.32
C ALA A 41 -4.80 5.29 11.67
N ALA A 42 -4.36 6.42 11.11
CA ALA A 42 -3.05 6.98 11.46
C ALA A 42 -2.97 7.35 12.95
N THR A 43 -4.04 7.93 13.52
CA THR A 43 -4.09 8.31 14.94
C THR A 43 -4.03 7.08 15.84
N GLU A 44 -4.79 6.03 15.53
CA GLU A 44 -4.78 4.76 16.28
C GLU A 44 -3.41 4.08 16.26
N LEU A 45 -2.66 4.22 15.15
CA LEU A 45 -1.32 3.67 14.99
C LEU A 45 -0.20 4.60 15.49
N GLY A 46 -0.52 5.80 15.97
CA GLY A 46 0.48 6.81 16.34
C GLY A 46 1.29 7.35 15.14
N PHE A 47 0.73 7.27 13.94
CA PHE A 47 1.32 7.72 12.69
C PHE A 47 0.79 9.10 12.28
N ASN A 48 1.55 9.77 11.41
CA ASN A 48 1.14 10.99 10.76
C ASN A 48 0.45 10.68 9.43
N PHE A 49 -0.73 11.26 9.22
CA PHE A 49 -1.46 11.16 7.97
C PHE A 49 -1.09 12.31 7.01
N THR A 50 -0.71 11.96 5.79
CA THR A 50 -0.50 12.92 4.69
C THR A 50 -1.63 12.75 3.67
N PRO A 51 -2.56 13.72 3.58
CA PRO A 51 -3.65 13.64 2.61
C PRO A 51 -3.10 13.71 1.18
N PRO A 52 -3.76 13.04 0.22
CA PRO A 52 -3.33 13.11 -1.17
C PRO A 52 -3.52 14.51 -1.75
N GLY A 53 -2.52 14.99 -2.49
CA GLY A 53 -2.69 16.09 -3.44
C GLY A 53 -3.56 15.68 -4.65
N ILE A 54 -3.63 16.54 -5.67
CA ILE A 54 -4.49 16.33 -6.87
C ILE A 54 -4.20 14.98 -7.57
N PHE A 55 -2.94 14.55 -7.58
CA PHE A 55 -2.48 13.25 -8.10
C PHE A 55 -1.77 12.41 -7.03
N GLY A 56 -1.96 12.75 -5.76
CA GLY A 56 -1.29 12.10 -4.65
C GLY A 56 -1.95 10.78 -4.25
N LYS A 57 -1.19 9.93 -3.58
CA LYS A 57 -1.71 8.72 -2.92
C LYS A 57 -1.94 8.99 -1.44
N TYR A 58 -2.97 8.35 -0.88
CA TYR A 58 -3.17 8.32 0.56
C TYR A 58 -1.96 7.68 1.23
N THR A 59 -1.34 8.39 2.17
CA THR A 59 -0.12 7.93 2.84
C THR A 59 -0.22 8.22 4.33
N MET A 60 0.16 7.26 5.17
CA MET A 60 0.44 7.48 6.58
C MET A 60 1.82 6.96 6.92
N SER A 61 2.53 7.63 7.83
CA SER A 61 3.89 7.28 8.20
C SER A 61 4.19 7.59 9.64
N GLY A 62 4.99 6.76 10.30
CA GLY A 62 5.43 6.99 11.66
C GLY A 62 6.52 6.02 12.09
N MET A 63 6.80 5.99 13.38
CA MET A 63 7.77 5.08 13.97
C MET A 63 7.05 3.93 14.67
N ILE A 64 7.45 2.69 14.39
CA ILE A 64 7.06 1.52 15.17
C ILE A 64 8.15 1.32 16.22
N GLY A 65 7.81 1.56 17.49
CA GLY A 65 8.80 1.67 18.56
C GLY A 65 9.72 2.87 18.33
N GLN A 66 11.02 2.72 18.62
CA GLN A 66 12.01 3.82 18.51
C GLN A 66 12.91 3.73 17.27
N GLN A 67 12.90 2.62 16.52
CA GLN A 67 13.97 2.31 15.55
C GLN A 67 13.48 1.89 14.16
N LEU A 68 12.17 1.66 13.99
CA LEU A 68 11.59 1.23 12.71
C LEU A 68 10.72 2.34 12.14
N SER A 69 11.10 2.87 10.99
CA SER A 69 10.22 3.78 10.24
C SER A 69 9.24 2.96 9.42
N CYS A 70 7.95 3.29 9.50
CA CYS A 70 6.88 2.62 8.75
C CYS A 70 6.17 3.64 7.86
N THR A 71 5.92 3.28 6.62
CA THR A 71 5.10 4.04 5.67
C THR A 71 4.06 3.12 5.06
N VAL A 72 2.79 3.52 5.10
CA VAL A 72 1.67 2.79 4.51
C VAL A 72 1.01 3.68 3.46
N TRP A 73 0.72 3.13 2.28
CA TRP A 73 0.05 3.87 1.21
C TRP A 73 -0.89 3.00 0.39
N ALA A 74 -1.98 3.59 -0.07
CA ALA A 74 -2.84 2.97 -1.07
C ALA A 74 -2.33 3.24 -2.48
N HIS A 75 -2.33 2.22 -3.32
CA HIS A 75 -2.05 2.33 -4.75
C HIS A 75 -3.20 1.70 -5.52
N THR A 76 -3.88 2.50 -6.35
CA THR A 76 -4.96 2.01 -7.21
C THR A 76 -4.43 1.81 -8.61
N GLU A 77 -4.46 0.57 -9.07
CA GLU A 77 -4.10 0.22 -10.45
C GLU A 77 -5.38 0.03 -11.27
N PRO A 78 -5.51 0.73 -12.41
CA PRO A 78 -6.60 0.46 -13.34
C PRO A 78 -6.38 -0.89 -14.05
N GLN A 79 -7.39 -1.76 -13.99
CA GLN A 79 -7.42 -3.05 -14.67
C GLN A 79 -8.55 -3.05 -15.70
N GLY A 80 -8.31 -2.40 -16.84
CA GLY A 80 -9.29 -2.30 -17.92
C GLY A 80 -10.57 -1.58 -17.49
N LYS A 81 -11.64 -2.35 -17.22
CA LYS A 81 -12.95 -1.82 -16.78
C LYS A 81 -13.13 -1.78 -15.26
N SER A 82 -12.17 -2.32 -14.49
CA SER A 82 -12.17 -2.27 -13.03
C SER A 82 -10.92 -1.55 -12.51
N SER A 83 -10.88 -1.29 -11.21
CA SER A 83 -9.71 -0.77 -10.53
C SER A 83 -9.49 -1.58 -9.25
N THR A 84 -8.27 -2.03 -9.02
CA THR A 84 -7.91 -2.72 -7.77
C THR A 84 -7.05 -1.79 -6.92
N THR A 85 -7.47 -1.59 -5.68
CA THR A 85 -6.71 -0.80 -4.71
C THR A 85 -5.89 -1.73 -3.83
N TYR A 86 -4.58 -1.57 -3.88
CA TYR A 86 -3.60 -2.29 -3.08
C TYR A 86 -3.18 -1.44 -1.88
N MET A 87 -3.25 -2.01 -0.69
CA MET A 87 -2.61 -1.44 0.50
C MET A 87 -1.16 -1.90 0.54
N ASN A 88 -0.24 -0.95 0.50
CA ASN A 88 1.19 -1.22 0.56
C ASN A 88 1.74 -0.68 1.87
N TYR A 89 2.72 -1.37 2.43
CA TYR A 89 3.46 -0.91 3.60
C TYR A 89 4.96 -1.18 3.40
N ASP A 90 5.78 -0.28 3.90
CA ASP A 90 7.24 -0.37 3.92
C ASP A 90 7.73 -0.08 5.33
N VAL A 91 8.49 -1.02 5.91
CA VAL A 91 9.08 -0.89 7.24
C VAL A 91 10.59 -0.97 7.08
N ARG A 92 11.28 0.08 7.53
CA ARG A 92 12.74 0.21 7.39
C ARG A 92 13.41 0.33 8.75
N PHE A 93 14.45 -0.47 8.92
CA PHE A 93 15.41 -0.30 10.00
C PHE A 93 16.21 0.99 9.79
N PHE A 94 16.54 1.68 10.89
CA PHE A 94 17.42 2.84 10.83
C PHE A 94 18.83 2.49 10.31
N GLN A 95 19.31 1.29 10.65
CA GLN A 95 20.56 0.74 10.12
C GLN A 95 20.27 -0.47 9.23
N PRO A 96 20.82 -0.52 8.01
CA PRO A 96 20.62 -1.66 7.13
C PRO A 96 21.29 -2.91 7.71
N LEU A 97 20.58 -4.04 7.69
CA LEU A 97 21.10 -5.32 8.17
C LEU A 97 22.18 -5.91 7.23
N ASN A 98 22.32 -5.38 6.02
CA ASN A 98 23.29 -5.83 5.01
C ASN A 98 23.26 -7.34 4.70
N LEU A 99 22.10 -7.99 4.88
CA LEU A 99 21.91 -9.42 4.64
C LEU A 99 21.60 -9.77 3.17
N GLY A 100 21.24 -8.75 2.39
CA GLY A 100 20.64 -8.95 1.07
C GLY A 100 19.35 -9.79 1.10
N LEU A 101 18.75 -10.00 2.26
CA LEU A 101 17.63 -10.91 2.48
C LEU A 101 16.40 -10.52 1.67
N VAL A 102 15.83 -11.49 0.97
CA VAL A 102 14.55 -11.40 0.27
C VAL A 102 13.73 -12.62 0.63
N VAL A 103 12.58 -12.40 1.25
CA VAL A 103 11.61 -13.45 1.58
C VAL A 103 10.33 -13.17 0.81
N LYS A 104 9.86 -14.12 -0.01
CA LYS A 104 8.59 -14.01 -0.75
C LYS A 104 7.76 -15.27 -0.59
N ARG A 105 6.43 -15.15 -0.59
CA ARG A 105 5.52 -16.30 -0.59
C ARG A 105 5.73 -17.15 -1.85
N GLU A 106 5.62 -18.47 -1.70
CA GLU A 106 5.65 -19.42 -2.81
C GLU A 106 4.61 -19.04 -3.88
N GLY A 107 4.98 -19.13 -5.17
CA GLY A 107 4.11 -18.76 -6.29
C GLY A 107 4.11 -17.27 -6.70
N ALA A 108 4.62 -16.34 -5.87
CA ALA A 108 4.77 -14.91 -6.23
C ALA A 108 5.98 -14.63 -7.14
N ILE A 109 6.52 -15.67 -7.79
CA ILE A 109 7.90 -15.73 -8.32
C ILE A 109 7.99 -15.34 -9.80
N LEU A 110 6.88 -15.13 -10.51
CA LEU A 110 6.88 -14.79 -11.94
C LEU A 110 7.39 -13.36 -12.22
N GLY A 111 8.70 -13.15 -12.12
CA GLY A 111 9.43 -12.10 -12.85
C GLY A 111 10.40 -11.21 -12.07
N LYS A 112 10.21 -10.98 -10.76
CA LYS A 112 10.98 -9.96 -10.01
C LYS A 112 12.19 -10.47 -9.23
N ILE A 113 12.24 -11.76 -8.85
CA ILE A 113 13.36 -12.30 -8.04
C ILE A 113 14.51 -12.80 -8.93
N ALA A 114 14.21 -13.32 -10.13
CA ALA A 114 15.21 -13.87 -11.04
C ALA A 114 16.31 -12.85 -11.44
N LYS A 115 16.04 -11.54 -11.31
CA LYS A 115 16.97 -10.46 -11.65
C LYS A 115 17.90 -10.02 -10.51
N LEU A 116 17.81 -10.64 -9.33
CA LEU A 116 18.67 -10.30 -8.20
C LEU A 116 20.03 -11.01 -8.34
N SER A 117 20.94 -10.41 -9.11
CA SER A 117 22.33 -10.87 -9.24
C SER A 117 23.03 -10.89 -7.86
N GLY A 118 23.79 -11.96 -7.59
CA GLY A 118 24.59 -12.10 -6.36
C GLY A 118 23.84 -12.59 -5.11
N LYS A 119 22.59 -13.06 -5.24
CA LYS A 119 21.84 -13.66 -4.12
C LYS A 119 21.55 -15.13 -4.40
N GLN A 120 21.90 -15.99 -3.46
CA GLN A 120 21.65 -17.43 -3.55
C GLN A 120 20.37 -17.83 -2.84
N ASP A 121 19.76 -18.93 -3.30
CA ASP A 121 18.65 -19.57 -2.61
C ASP A 121 19.16 -20.20 -1.30
N ILE A 122 18.41 -20.01 -0.22
CA ILE A 122 18.79 -20.46 1.13
C ILE A 122 17.66 -21.31 1.72
N HIS A 123 18.01 -22.48 2.27
CA HIS A 123 17.09 -23.34 3.01
C HIS A 123 17.28 -23.16 4.51
N THR A 124 16.24 -22.88 5.28
CA THR A 124 16.34 -22.60 6.73
C THR A 124 16.29 -23.85 7.61
N ASN A 125 16.31 -25.05 6.99
CA ASN A 125 16.12 -26.36 7.65
C ASN A 125 14.74 -26.52 8.30
N ASN A 126 13.75 -25.72 7.86
CA ASN A 126 12.36 -25.84 8.28
C ASN A 126 11.50 -26.10 7.06
N HIS A 127 11.18 -27.37 6.81
CA HIS A 127 10.41 -27.79 5.64
C HIS A 127 9.03 -27.11 5.50
N ALA A 128 8.40 -26.68 6.59
CA ALA A 128 7.14 -25.94 6.50
C ALA A 128 7.37 -24.50 6.00
N PHE A 129 8.44 -23.87 6.46
CA PHE A 129 8.83 -22.52 6.07
C PHE A 129 9.39 -22.47 4.65
N ASP A 130 10.33 -23.37 4.32
CA ASP A 130 10.99 -23.45 3.01
C ASP A 130 10.03 -23.81 1.87
N ARG A 131 8.93 -24.51 2.18
CA ARG A 131 7.82 -24.68 1.22
C ARG A 131 7.04 -23.38 1.06
N ALA A 132 6.65 -22.77 2.17
CA ALA A 132 5.80 -21.58 2.14
C ALA A 132 6.46 -20.33 1.53
N PHE A 133 7.79 -20.23 1.61
CA PHE A 133 8.53 -19.02 1.22
C PHE A 133 9.79 -19.35 0.43
N THR A 134 10.06 -18.54 -0.59
CA THR A 134 11.35 -18.47 -1.26
C THR A 134 12.24 -17.45 -0.56
N ILE A 135 13.45 -17.88 -0.20
CA ILE A 135 14.40 -17.09 0.59
C ILE A 135 15.67 -16.93 -0.22
N LYS A 136 16.09 -15.68 -0.43
CA LYS A 136 17.37 -15.35 -1.05
C LYS A 136 18.17 -14.42 -0.17
N GLY A 137 19.49 -14.55 -0.18
CA GLY A 137 20.38 -13.67 0.56
C GLY A 137 21.80 -13.67 0.01
N THR A 138 22.63 -12.78 0.55
CA THR A 138 24.05 -12.69 0.18
C THR A 138 24.96 -13.58 1.04
N ASP A 139 24.54 -13.89 2.27
CA ASP A 139 25.28 -14.72 3.22
C ASP A 139 24.31 -15.68 3.90
N GLU A 140 24.44 -16.97 3.63
CA GLU A 140 23.54 -18.01 4.14
C GLU A 140 23.57 -18.11 5.67
N TYR A 141 24.75 -18.00 6.28
CA TYR A 141 24.90 -18.14 7.73
C TYR A 141 24.18 -17.01 8.45
N LYS A 142 24.43 -15.75 8.05
CA LYS A 142 23.78 -14.58 8.66
C LYS A 142 22.27 -14.55 8.43
N VAL A 143 21.81 -15.03 7.27
CA VAL A 143 20.38 -15.14 6.99
C VAL A 143 19.71 -16.18 7.89
N LYS A 144 20.34 -17.34 8.10
CA LYS A 144 19.83 -18.37 9.01
C LYS A 144 19.81 -17.89 10.45
N GLU A 145 20.86 -17.20 10.87
CA GLU A 145 20.96 -16.59 12.20
C GLU A 145 19.85 -15.55 12.42
N PHE A 146 19.58 -14.71 11.40
CA PHE A 146 18.49 -13.74 11.45
C PHE A 146 17.10 -14.39 11.43
N LEU A 147 16.88 -15.41 10.58
CA LEU A 147 15.61 -16.13 10.47
C LEU A 147 15.46 -17.16 11.59
N THR A 148 15.46 -16.69 12.83
CA THR A 148 15.22 -17.52 14.02
C THR A 148 13.88 -18.28 13.91
N PRO A 149 13.72 -19.41 14.61
CA PRO A 149 12.44 -20.14 14.63
C PRO A 149 11.24 -19.26 14.99
N HIS A 150 11.46 -18.26 15.87
CA HIS A 150 10.43 -17.29 16.24
C HIS A 150 9.98 -16.42 15.04
N ILE A 151 10.93 -15.87 14.28
CA ILE A 151 10.63 -15.06 13.09
C ILE A 151 9.95 -15.91 12.02
N GLN A 152 10.42 -17.14 11.80
CA GLN A 152 9.78 -18.07 10.85
C GLN A 152 8.33 -18.36 11.24
N SER A 153 8.04 -18.59 12.52
CA SER A 153 6.66 -18.79 13.02
C SER A 153 5.78 -17.58 12.75
N LYS A 154 6.27 -16.36 13.05
CA LYS A 154 5.50 -15.12 12.82
C LYS A 154 5.20 -14.88 11.35
N LEU A 155 6.14 -15.20 10.46
CA LEU A 155 5.93 -15.12 9.02
C LEU A 155 4.92 -16.16 8.51
N LEU A 156 4.91 -17.37 9.07
CA LEU A 156 3.90 -18.40 8.76
C LEU A 156 2.50 -18.00 9.24
N GLU A 157 2.39 -17.42 10.43
CA GLU A 157 1.13 -16.86 10.95
C GLU A 157 0.59 -15.77 10.02
N ALA A 158 1.44 -14.80 9.65
CA ALA A 158 1.08 -13.69 8.77
C ALA A 158 0.76 -14.11 7.33
N ARG A 159 1.03 -15.36 6.94
CA ARG A 159 0.64 -15.91 5.64
C ARG A 159 -0.86 -16.24 5.58
N ASN A 160 -1.44 -16.66 6.71
CA ASN A 160 -2.80 -17.17 6.79
C ASN A 160 -3.85 -16.08 7.05
N VAL A 161 -3.42 -14.81 7.07
CA VAL A 161 -4.23 -13.60 7.13
C VAL A 161 -4.27 -12.96 5.74
#